data_AF-A0A839A7E0-F1
#
_entry.id   AF-A0A839A7E0-F1
#
_cell.length_a   1.000
_cell.length_b   1.000
_cell.length_c   1.000
_cell.angle_alpha   90.00
_cell.angle_beta   90.00
_cell.angle_gamma   90.00
#
_symmetry.space_group_name_H-M   'P 1'
#
loop_
_entity.id
_entity.type
_entity.pdbx_description
1 polymer ?
#
loop_
_entity_poly.entity_id
_entity_poly.type
_entity_poly.pdbx_seq_one_letter_code
_entity_poly.pdbx_strand_id
1 'polypeptide(L)'
;HLYQIYELANIYPNSGMIKKALTEFYEDRIINTEELPSDYRVLISILVDIMYNNPTSISHCTIIIAKILEHSPDDIGRDIIDKIFKKYEYKANTEYIEIWLQRLAIMFYEDGSTELNNLFDSRIYQKVLDSTISLFPSDWINNSNRNNYNEPSIIDVELFESMRYQVDDGEIDVLNRADNVHSG
;
A
#
# COMPACT_ATOMS: atom_id res chain seq x y z
N HIS A 1 -0.12 -4.39 -22.60
CA HIS A 1 -1.12 -4.69 -21.56
C HIS A 1 -1.30 -3.53 -20.60
N LEU A 2 -0.31 -3.14 -19.78
CA LEU A 2 -0.48 -2.07 -18.78
C LEU A 2 -0.95 -0.71 -19.36
N TYR A 3 -0.46 -0.30 -20.54
CA TYR A 3 -0.92 0.93 -21.20
C TYR A 3 -2.42 0.89 -21.56
N GLN A 4 -2.97 -0.27 -21.93
CA GLN A 4 -4.40 -0.41 -22.19
C GLN A 4 -5.23 -0.29 -20.91
N ILE A 5 -4.68 -0.74 -19.78
CA ILE A 5 -5.29 -0.57 -18.45
C ILE A 5 -5.30 0.93 -18.09
N TYR A 6 -4.23 1.65 -18.40
CA TYR A 6 -4.18 3.10 -18.23
C TYR A 6 -5.25 3.82 -19.07
N GLU A 7 -5.40 3.47 -20.35
CA GLU A 7 -6.46 4.03 -21.20
C GLU A 7 -7.85 3.71 -20.63
N LEU A 8 -8.08 2.46 -20.21
CA LEU A 8 -9.32 2.03 -19.57
C LEU A 8 -9.61 2.85 -18.30
N ALA A 9 -8.60 3.09 -17.47
CA ALA A 9 -8.71 3.83 -16.22
C ALA A 9 -9.04 5.31 -16.44
N ASN A 10 -8.57 5.90 -17.55
CA ASN A 10 -8.93 7.26 -17.93
C ASN A 10 -10.37 7.37 -18.47
N ILE A 11 -10.86 6.34 -19.16
CA ILE A 11 -12.21 6.33 -19.73
C ILE A 11 -13.26 6.00 -18.65
N TYR A 12 -12.97 5.03 -17.77
CA TYR A 12 -13.88 4.51 -16.76
C TYR A 12 -13.27 4.57 -15.35
N PRO A 13 -13.08 5.78 -14.78
CA PRO A 13 -12.36 5.93 -13.53
C PRO A 13 -13.04 5.23 -12.36
N ASN A 14 -12.23 4.71 -11.44
CA ASN A 14 -12.62 3.97 -10.24
C ASN A 14 -13.45 2.70 -10.49
N SER A 15 -13.52 2.21 -11.74
CA SER A 15 -14.27 1.02 -12.11
C SER A 15 -13.62 -0.27 -11.58
N GLY A 16 -14.44 -1.24 -11.17
CA GLY A 16 -13.99 -2.60 -10.85
C GLY A 16 -13.31 -3.31 -12.02
N MET A 17 -13.56 -2.88 -13.26
CA MET A 17 -12.84 -3.39 -14.43
C MET A 17 -11.34 -3.05 -14.40
N ILE A 18 -10.96 -1.91 -13.80
CA ILE A 18 -9.55 -1.53 -13.64
C ILE A 18 -8.88 -2.53 -12.71
N LYS A 19 -9.50 -2.80 -11.55
CA LYS A 19 -9.00 -3.77 -10.57
C LYS A 19 -8.81 -5.15 -11.19
N LYS A 20 -9.83 -5.62 -11.92
CA LYS A 20 -9.76 -6.91 -12.63
C LYS A 20 -8.59 -6.95 -13.62
N ALA A 21 -8.44 -5.91 -14.44
CA ALA A 21 -7.37 -5.85 -15.43
C ALA A 21 -5.98 -5.76 -14.78
N LEU A 22 -5.86 -5.07 -13.63
CA LEU A 22 -4.62 -5.03 -12.85
C LEU A 22 -4.29 -6.40 -12.23
N THR A 23 -5.29 -7.15 -11.75
CA THR A 23 -5.11 -8.53 -11.29
C THR A 23 -4.62 -9.43 -12.43
N GLU A 24 -5.28 -9.39 -13.58
CA GLU A 24 -4.86 -10.17 -14.77
C GLU A 24 -3.43 -9.78 -15.19
N PHE A 25 -3.08 -8.48 -15.14
CA PHE A 25 -1.71 -8.03 -15.42
C PHE A 25 -0.69 -8.57 -14.41
N TYR A 26 -1.03 -8.62 -13.13
CA TYR A 26 -0.18 -9.19 -12.09
C TYR A 26 0.10 -10.67 -12.37
N GLU A 27 -0.95 -11.47 -12.55
CA GLU A 27 -0.88 -12.91 -12.81
C GLU A 27 -0.12 -13.24 -14.09
N ASP A 28 -0.37 -12.50 -15.17
CA ASP A 28 0.20 -12.81 -16.49
C ASP A 28 1.65 -12.34 -16.67
N ARG A 29 2.06 -11.28 -15.94
CA ARG A 29 3.29 -10.54 -16.26
C ARG A 29 4.23 -10.30 -15.09
N ILE A 30 3.73 -10.27 -13.85
CA ILE A 30 4.50 -9.77 -12.71
C ILE A 30 4.81 -10.88 -11.71
N ILE A 31 3.87 -11.79 -11.42
CA ILE A 31 3.99 -12.80 -10.37
C ILE A 31 5.26 -13.67 -10.46
N ASN A 32 5.67 -14.06 -11.68
CA ASN A 32 6.83 -14.92 -11.93
C ASN A 32 8.11 -14.14 -12.29
N THR A 33 8.16 -12.86 -11.97
CA THR A 33 9.35 -12.04 -12.23
C THR A 33 10.43 -12.40 -11.22
N GLU A 34 11.64 -12.77 -11.69
CA GLU A 34 12.77 -13.15 -10.82
C GLU A 34 13.87 -12.07 -10.75
N GLU A 35 13.75 -11.02 -11.57
CA GLU A 35 14.70 -9.91 -11.65
C GLU A 35 13.97 -8.59 -11.87
N LEU A 36 14.57 -7.46 -11.45
CA LEU A 36 13.99 -6.14 -11.72
C LEU A 36 13.83 -5.91 -13.24
N PRO A 37 12.61 -5.74 -13.76
CA PRO A 37 12.39 -5.56 -15.20
C PRO A 37 13.15 -4.35 -15.74
N SER A 38 13.76 -4.46 -16.92
CA SER A 38 14.54 -3.35 -17.51
C SER A 38 13.76 -2.05 -17.69
N ASP A 39 12.43 -2.13 -17.82
CA ASP A 39 11.49 -1.03 -18.00
C ASP A 39 10.71 -0.68 -16.71
N TYR A 40 11.15 -1.15 -15.53
CA TYR A 40 10.49 -0.93 -14.24
C TYR A 40 10.04 0.51 -14.00
N ARG A 41 10.87 1.50 -14.37
CA ARG A 41 10.53 2.93 -14.21
C ARG A 41 9.30 3.33 -15.00
N VAL A 42 9.13 2.78 -16.20
CA VAL A 42 7.97 3.04 -17.06
C VAL A 42 6.74 2.36 -16.46
N LEU A 43 6.86 1.09 -16.07
CA LEU A 43 5.77 0.33 -15.45
C LEU A 43 5.25 1.04 -14.19
N ILE A 44 6.16 1.40 -13.29
CA ILE A 44 5.82 2.08 -12.04
C ILE A 44 5.23 3.46 -12.31
N SER A 45 5.77 4.23 -13.27
CA SER A 45 5.19 5.54 -13.61
C SER A 45 3.73 5.42 -14.07
N ILE A 46 3.42 4.41 -14.90
CA ILE A 46 2.05 4.15 -15.36
C ILE A 46 1.16 3.70 -14.20
N LEU A 47 1.63 2.78 -13.35
CA LEU A 47 0.87 2.31 -12.18
C LEU A 47 0.55 3.47 -11.23
N VAL A 48 1.54 4.33 -10.96
CA VAL A 48 1.40 5.53 -10.12
C VAL A 48 0.38 6.50 -10.73
N ASP A 49 0.38 6.69 -12.06
CA ASP A 49 -0.64 7.51 -12.73
C ASP A 49 -2.05 6.90 -12.63
N ILE A 50 -2.18 5.58 -12.75
CA ILE A 50 -3.45 4.88 -12.58
C ILE A 50 -3.97 5.12 -11.15
N MET A 51 -3.19 4.75 -10.13
CA MET A 51 -3.62 4.85 -8.73
C MET A 51 -3.81 6.29 -8.25
N TYR A 52 -3.09 7.26 -8.83
CA TYR A 52 -3.29 8.66 -8.51
C TYR A 52 -4.66 9.14 -8.99
N ASN A 53 -5.10 8.76 -10.18
CA ASN A 53 -6.39 9.17 -10.70
C ASN A 53 -7.55 8.25 -10.27
N ASN A 54 -7.24 7.08 -9.74
CA ASN A 54 -8.20 6.04 -9.36
C ASN A 54 -7.93 5.53 -7.94
N PRO A 55 -8.38 6.24 -6.89
CA PRO A 55 -8.15 5.81 -5.52
C PRO A 55 -8.62 4.39 -5.20
N THR A 56 -9.64 3.88 -5.89
CA THR A 56 -10.11 2.50 -5.68
C THR A 56 -9.12 1.44 -6.16
N SER A 57 -8.15 1.77 -7.00
CA SER A 57 -7.13 0.83 -7.50
C SER A 57 -5.79 0.94 -6.78
N ILE A 58 -5.68 1.78 -5.74
CA ILE A 58 -4.43 2.01 -5.00
C ILE A 58 -3.85 0.71 -4.47
N SER A 59 -4.68 -0.14 -3.85
CA SER A 59 -4.25 -1.44 -3.31
C SER A 59 -3.63 -2.35 -4.36
N HIS A 60 -4.28 -2.49 -5.52
CA HIS A 60 -3.78 -3.33 -6.63
C HIS A 60 -2.48 -2.77 -7.21
N CYS A 61 -2.42 -1.46 -7.46
CA CYS A 61 -1.21 -0.82 -7.97
C CYS A 61 -0.04 -0.94 -6.97
N THR A 62 -0.29 -0.76 -5.68
CA THR A 62 0.73 -0.91 -4.63
C THR A 62 1.33 -2.32 -4.62
N ILE A 63 0.51 -3.38 -4.65
CA ILE A 63 1.01 -4.76 -4.67
C ILE A 63 1.85 -5.02 -5.93
N ILE A 64 1.41 -4.55 -7.09
CA ILE A 64 2.17 -4.70 -8.35
C ILE A 64 3.51 -3.96 -8.25
N ILE A 65 3.53 -2.73 -7.73
CA ILE A 65 4.77 -1.96 -7.53
C ILE A 65 5.69 -2.70 -6.56
N ALA A 66 5.16 -3.18 -5.43
CA ALA A 66 5.90 -3.94 -4.44
C ALA A 66 6.57 -5.17 -5.08
N LYS A 67 5.83 -5.94 -5.88
CA LYS A 67 6.35 -7.13 -6.56
C LYS A 67 7.43 -6.81 -7.59
N ILE A 68 7.27 -5.71 -8.35
CA ILE A 68 8.31 -5.23 -9.28
C ILE A 68 9.60 -4.87 -8.51
N LEU A 69 9.46 -4.25 -7.34
CA LEU A 69 10.58 -3.78 -6.53
C LEU A 69 11.18 -4.86 -5.61
N GLU A 70 10.54 -6.02 -5.45
CA GLU A 70 11.03 -7.15 -4.62
C GLU A 70 12.48 -7.54 -4.96
N HIS A 71 12.87 -7.38 -6.23
CA HIS A 71 14.22 -7.68 -6.73
C HIS A 71 15.09 -6.43 -6.96
N SER A 72 14.67 -5.27 -6.44
CA SER A 72 15.42 -4.02 -6.58
C SER A 72 16.44 -3.83 -5.44
N PRO A 73 17.61 -3.23 -5.73
CA PRO A 73 18.50 -2.70 -4.70
C PRO A 73 17.80 -1.65 -3.82
N ASP A 74 18.15 -1.60 -2.53
CA ASP A 74 17.51 -0.71 -1.56
C ASP A 74 17.53 0.77 -1.95
N ASP A 75 18.62 1.24 -2.56
CA ASP A 75 18.76 2.62 -3.02
C ASP A 75 17.79 2.97 -4.15
N ILE A 76 17.54 2.02 -5.06
CA ILE A 76 16.56 2.16 -6.14
C ILE A 76 15.14 2.13 -5.57
N GLY A 77 14.84 1.20 -4.66
CA GLY A 77 13.55 1.11 -4.00
C GLY A 77 13.20 2.40 -3.25
N ARG A 78 14.13 2.91 -2.44
CA ARG A 78 13.98 4.19 -1.71
C ARG A 78 13.78 5.37 -2.66
N ASP A 79 14.58 5.51 -3.73
CA ASP A 79 14.41 6.60 -4.72
C ASP A 79 13.02 6.59 -5.37
N ILE A 80 12.47 5.40 -5.65
CA ILE A 80 11.13 5.28 -6.22
C ILE A 80 10.08 5.66 -5.20
N ILE A 81 10.22 5.16 -3.97
CA ILE A 81 9.29 5.45 -2.89
C ILE A 81 9.25 6.95 -2.60
N ASP A 82 10.40 7.60 -2.41
CA ASP A 82 10.47 9.05 -2.20
C ASP A 82 9.74 9.83 -3.31
N LYS A 83 9.86 9.39 -4.57
CA LYS A 83 9.16 10.02 -5.71
C LYS A 83 7.65 9.81 -5.66
N ILE A 84 7.19 8.63 -5.28
CA ILE A 84 5.76 8.34 -5.09
C ILE A 84 5.22 9.23 -3.97
N PHE A 85 5.89 9.25 -2.82
CA PHE A 85 5.47 10.05 -1.67
C PHE A 85 5.41 11.54 -2.00
N LYS A 86 6.43 12.07 -2.66
CA LYS A 86 6.43 13.47 -3.14
C LYS A 86 5.28 13.79 -4.08
N LYS A 87 4.83 12.83 -4.89
CA LYS A 87 3.66 13.00 -5.76
C LYS A 87 2.34 13.06 -4.98
N TYR A 88 2.28 12.39 -3.83
CA TYR A 88 1.12 12.37 -2.94
C TYR A 88 1.11 13.50 -1.90
N GLU A 89 2.24 14.17 -1.64
CA GLU A 89 2.38 15.26 -0.66
C GLU A 89 1.23 16.30 -0.70
N TYR A 90 0.78 16.68 -1.89
CA TYR A 90 -0.28 17.70 -2.08
C TYR A 90 -1.67 17.13 -2.36
N LYS A 91 -1.81 15.81 -2.44
CA LYS A 91 -3.12 15.19 -2.59
C LYS A 91 -3.84 15.28 -1.24
N ALA A 92 -5.17 15.33 -1.24
CA ALA A 92 -5.91 15.09 0.00
C ALA A 92 -5.53 13.68 0.48
N ASN A 93 -4.64 13.62 1.48
CA ASN A 93 -4.11 12.40 2.04
C ASN A 93 -5.23 11.75 2.84
N THR A 94 -5.93 10.81 2.23
CA THR A 94 -6.76 9.91 3.03
C THR A 94 -5.80 8.95 3.71
N GLU A 95 -6.03 8.74 5.00
CA GLU A 95 -5.32 7.76 5.84
C GLU A 95 -5.20 6.38 5.15
N TYR A 96 -6.18 6.03 4.31
CA TYR A 96 -6.15 4.83 3.47
C TYR A 96 -4.96 4.78 2.49
N ILE A 97 -4.63 5.88 1.84
CA ILE A 97 -3.49 5.96 0.90
C ILE A 97 -2.20 5.76 1.67
N GLU A 98 -2.09 6.39 2.84
CA GLU A 98 -0.90 6.35 3.67
C GLU A 98 -0.57 4.92 4.11
N ILE A 99 -1.58 4.11 4.44
CA ILE A 99 -1.39 2.68 4.76
C ILE A 99 -0.81 1.90 3.57
N TRP A 100 -1.32 2.13 2.35
CA TRP A 100 -0.78 1.45 1.17
C TRP A 100 0.61 1.94 0.78
N LEU A 101 0.92 3.21 1.02
CA LEU A 101 2.27 3.73 0.81
C LEU A 101 3.24 3.23 1.91
N GLN A 102 2.75 3.04 3.14
CA GLN A 102 3.49 2.39 4.22
C GLN A 102 3.92 0.96 3.84
N ARG A 103 3.02 0.19 3.22
CA ARG A 103 3.34 -1.16 2.71
C ARG A 103 4.54 -1.17 1.75
N LEU A 104 4.71 -0.12 0.94
CA LEU A 104 5.90 0.04 0.09
C LEU A 104 7.11 0.45 0.93
N ALA A 105 6.97 1.43 1.82
CA ALA A 105 8.04 1.95 2.64
C ALA A 105 8.71 0.86 3.50
N ILE A 106 7.94 -0.03 4.11
CA ILE A 106 8.49 -1.08 5.00
C ILE A 106 9.43 -2.07 4.28
N MET A 107 9.37 -2.17 2.95
CA MET A 107 10.26 -3.04 2.18
C MET A 107 11.68 -2.49 2.09
N PHE A 108 11.85 -1.17 2.21
CA PHE A 108 13.13 -0.50 1.91
C PHE A 108 13.68 0.35 3.05
N TYR A 109 12.84 0.77 4.00
CA TYR A 109 13.28 1.50 5.18
C TYR A 109 13.50 0.55 6.35
N GLU A 110 14.54 0.83 7.13
CA GLU A 110 14.83 0.08 8.35
C GLU A 110 13.73 0.30 9.38
N ASP A 111 13.45 -0.75 10.17
CA ASP A 111 12.48 -0.67 11.26
C ASP A 111 12.86 0.42 12.27
N GLY A 112 11.87 1.19 12.70
CA GLY A 112 12.08 2.29 13.64
C GLY A 112 12.98 3.44 13.14
N SER A 113 13.34 3.45 11.84
CA SER A 113 14.11 4.56 11.27
C SER A 113 13.35 5.88 11.38
N THR A 114 14.09 6.98 11.54
CA THR A 114 13.50 8.31 11.66
C THR A 114 12.81 8.72 10.36
N GLU A 115 13.34 8.26 9.23
CA GLU A 115 12.79 8.46 7.89
C GLU A 115 11.41 7.81 7.78
N LEU A 116 11.28 6.52 8.10
CA LEU A 116 10.00 5.80 8.05
C LEU A 116 8.95 6.43 8.97
N ASN A 117 9.34 6.77 10.20
CA ASN A 117 8.43 7.36 11.18
C ASN A 117 7.89 8.73 10.77
N ASN A 118 8.62 9.48 9.93
CA ASN A 118 8.27 10.84 9.53
C ASN A 118 7.69 10.94 8.12
N LEU A 119 7.39 9.81 7.45
CA LEU A 119 6.81 9.86 6.10
C LEU A 119 5.38 10.40 6.08
N PHE A 120 4.57 10.08 7.09
CA PHE A 120 3.21 10.59 7.27
C PHE A 120 2.90 10.89 8.73
N ASP A 121 2.08 11.92 8.94
CA ASP A 121 1.70 12.40 10.27
C ASP A 121 0.36 11.83 10.76
N SER A 122 -0.35 11.01 9.97
CA SER A 122 -1.64 10.51 10.43
C SER A 122 -1.48 9.54 11.60
N ARG A 123 -2.49 9.55 12.47
CA ARG A 123 -2.48 8.67 13.65
C ARG A 123 -2.53 7.21 13.25
N ILE A 124 -3.25 6.85 12.19
CA ILE A 124 -3.33 5.45 11.75
C ILE A 124 -1.98 4.96 11.26
N TYR A 125 -1.25 5.78 10.49
CA TYR A 125 0.08 5.46 10.00
C TYR A 125 1.04 5.23 11.17
N GLN A 126 1.03 6.17 12.13
CA GLN A 126 1.89 6.09 13.31
C GLN A 126 1.51 4.90 14.20
N LYS A 127 0.22 4.58 14.38
CA LYS A 127 -0.24 3.42 15.17
C LYS A 127 0.26 2.09 14.62
N VAL A 128 0.39 1.96 13.30
CA VAL A 128 0.95 0.76 12.66
C VAL A 128 2.42 0.56 13.06
N LEU A 129 3.19 1.65 13.21
CA LEU A 129 4.61 1.60 13.61
C LEU A 129 4.79 1.54 15.14
N ASP A 130 3.89 2.19 15.89
CA ASP A 130 3.95 2.30 17.33
C ASP A 130 2.59 1.95 17.97
N SER A 131 2.52 0.74 18.51
CA SER A 131 1.34 0.23 19.20
C SER A 131 0.93 1.03 20.44
N THR A 132 1.80 1.90 20.98
CA THR A 132 1.51 2.72 22.17
C THR A 132 0.65 3.95 21.84
N ILE A 133 0.59 4.34 20.57
CA ILE A 133 -0.28 5.43 20.11
C ILE A 133 -1.73 5.00 20.29
N SER A 134 -2.60 5.93 20.68
CA SER A 134 -4.04 5.66 20.78
C SER A 134 -4.78 6.31 19.62
N LEU A 135 -5.49 5.51 18.84
CA LEU A 135 -6.36 5.99 17.77
C LEU A 135 -7.67 6.50 18.33
N PHE A 136 -8.24 5.77 19.29
CA PHE A 136 -9.56 6.05 19.80
C PHE A 136 -9.47 6.80 21.13
N PRO A 137 -10.01 8.02 21.22
CA PRO A 137 -10.07 8.73 22.50
C PRO A 137 -10.72 7.83 23.55
N SER A 138 -10.13 7.67 24.73
CA SER A 138 -10.72 6.86 25.80
C SER A 138 -11.82 7.59 26.59
N ASP A 139 -12.22 8.78 26.13
CA ASP A 139 -13.16 9.67 26.81
C ASP A 139 -14.59 9.12 26.89
N TRP A 140 -14.96 8.23 25.97
CA TRP A 140 -16.23 7.52 26.00
C TRP A 140 -16.23 6.31 26.95
N ILE A 141 -15.07 5.90 27.47
CA ILE A 141 -14.94 4.81 28.43
C ILE A 141 -15.24 5.36 29.84
N ASN A 142 -16.07 4.63 30.58
CA ASN A 142 -16.39 4.96 31.98
C ASN A 142 -15.11 5.05 32.82
N ASN A 143 -15.04 6.06 33.70
CA ASN A 143 -13.88 6.37 34.54
C ASN A 143 -13.34 5.17 35.32
N SER A 144 -14.20 4.25 35.75
CA SER A 144 -13.78 3.03 36.47
C SER A 144 -12.91 2.08 35.63
N ASN A 145 -13.08 2.10 34.31
CA ASN A 145 -12.42 1.19 33.37
C ASN A 145 -11.37 1.90 32.50
N ARG A 146 -11.38 3.24 32.46
CA ARG A 146 -10.51 4.05 31.60
C ARG A 146 -9.03 3.78 31.84
N ASN A 147 -8.60 3.70 33.10
CA ASN A 147 -7.19 3.48 33.45
C ASN A 147 -6.71 2.05 33.16
N ASN A 148 -7.63 1.10 32.94
CA ASN A 148 -7.33 -0.29 32.66
C ASN A 148 -7.47 -0.63 31.16
N TYR A 149 -7.92 0.33 30.36
CA TYR A 149 -8.03 0.15 28.91
C TYR A 149 -6.65 0.32 28.28
N ASN A 150 -6.18 -0.72 27.62
CA ASN A 150 -5.06 -0.66 26.71
C ASN A 150 -5.58 -0.93 25.30
N GLU A 151 -5.36 0.00 24.38
CA GLU A 151 -5.77 -0.16 23.00
C GLU A 151 -4.91 -1.26 22.35
N PRO A 152 -5.50 -2.35 21.83
CA PRO A 152 -4.72 -3.42 21.23
C PRO A 152 -3.98 -2.93 19.98
N SER A 153 -3.00 -3.74 19.53
CA SER A 153 -2.46 -3.59 18.18
C SER A 153 -3.59 -3.70 17.15
N ILE A 154 -3.52 -2.90 16.09
CA ILE A 154 -4.43 -2.98 14.94
C ILE A 154 -3.86 -3.83 13.80
N ILE A 155 -2.63 -4.32 13.97
CA ILE A 155 -1.92 -5.18 13.02
C ILE A 155 -1.55 -6.52 13.64
N ASP A 156 -1.44 -7.53 12.79
CA ASP A 156 -0.69 -8.75 13.07
C ASP A 156 0.80 -8.46 12.89
N VAL A 157 1.56 -8.46 13.99
CA VAL A 157 2.98 -8.09 14.01
C VAL A 157 3.83 -9.13 13.29
N GLU A 158 3.50 -10.41 13.41
CA GLU A 158 4.25 -11.48 12.75
C GLU A 158 4.09 -11.37 11.22
N LEU A 159 2.85 -11.13 10.77
CA LEU A 159 2.55 -10.88 9.37
C LEU A 159 3.25 -9.60 8.85
N PHE A 160 3.17 -8.50 9.60
CA PHE A 160 3.80 -7.22 9.22
C PHE A 160 5.32 -7.35 9.02
N GLU A 161 6.01 -8.04 9.92
CA GLU A 161 7.46 -8.24 9.79
C GLU A 161 7.83 -9.14 8.60
N SER A 162 7.01 -10.16 8.30
CA SER A 162 7.23 -11.01 7.11
C SER A 162 7.06 -10.25 5.78
N MET A 163 6.18 -9.24 5.75
CA MET A 163 5.88 -8.44 4.55
C MET A 163 7.07 -7.60 4.07
N ARG A 164 8.10 -7.40 4.89
CA ARG A 164 9.31 -6.66 4.51
C ARG A 164 10.11 -7.36 3.42
N TYR A 165 10.13 -8.69 3.43
CA TYR A 165 11.06 -9.47 2.63
C TYR A 165 10.50 -9.86 1.26
N GLN A 166 9.19 -10.10 1.18
CA GLN A 166 8.55 -10.64 0.00
C GLN A 166 7.08 -10.20 -0.05
N VAL A 167 6.55 -10.10 -1.27
CA VAL A 167 5.12 -9.96 -1.53
C VAL A 167 4.52 -11.36 -1.68
N ASP A 168 3.54 -11.70 -0.85
CA ASP A 168 2.79 -12.94 -1.02
C ASP A 168 1.88 -12.81 -2.25
N ASP A 169 1.98 -13.77 -3.17
CA ASP A 169 1.20 -13.76 -4.41
C ASP A 169 -0.32 -13.80 -4.16
N GLY A 170 -0.75 -14.30 -3.00
CA GLY A 170 -2.14 -14.27 -2.56
C GLY A 170 -2.63 -12.91 -2.08
N GLU A 171 -1.77 -11.90 -1.88
CA GLU A 171 -2.18 -10.57 -1.43
C GLU A 171 -3.21 -9.96 -2.40
N ILE A 172 -3.01 -10.12 -3.71
CA ILE A 172 -3.91 -9.55 -4.73
C ILE A 172 -5.28 -10.25 -4.76
N ASP A 173 -5.31 -11.56 -4.45
CA ASP A 173 -6.54 -12.34 -4.38
C ASP A 173 -7.41 -11.92 -3.19
N VAL A 174 -6.79 -11.58 -2.06
CA VAL A 174 -7.49 -11.10 -0.87
C VAL A 174 -8.26 -9.82 -1.20
N LEU A 175 -7.67 -8.92 -1.99
CA LEU A 175 -8.34 -7.69 -2.44
C LEU A 175 -9.61 -7.98 -3.24
N ASN A 176 -9.52 -8.94 -4.18
CA ASN A 176 -10.65 -9.31 -5.03
C ASN A 176 -11.78 -9.99 -4.23
N ARG A 177 -11.46 -10.70 -3.15
CA ARG A 177 -12.48 -11.30 -2.26
C ARG A 177 -13.23 -10.24 -1.46
N ALA A 178 -12.54 -9.21 -0.95
CA ALA A 178 -13.17 -8.14 -0.18
C ALA A 178 -14.20 -7.33 -1.00
N ASP A 179 -13.92 -7.11 -2.28
CA ASP A 179 -14.82 -6.40 -3.21
C ASP A 179 -16.10 -7.19 -3.51
N ASN A 180 -16.03 -8.53 -3.53
CA ASN A 180 -17.18 -9.39 -3.81
C ASN A 180 -18.19 -9.49 -2.65
N VAL A 181 -17.77 -9.21 -1.41
CA VAL A 181 -18.66 -9.24 -0.23
C VAL A 181 -19.65 -8.05 -0.23
N HIS A 182 -19.33 -6.96 -0.95
CA HIS A 182 -20.18 -5.76 -1.01
C HIS A 182 -21.15 -5.76 -2.20
N SER A 183 -21.22 -6.85 -2.97
CA SER A 183 -22.02 -6.98 -4.19
C SER A 183 -23.15 -8.01 -4.08
N GLY A 184 -23.48 -8.49 -2.87
CA GLY A 184 -24.49 -9.52 -2.59
C GLY A 184 -25.71 -9.00 -1.82
#